data_AF-A0A1E7KYQ2-F1
#
_entry.id   AF-A0A1E7KYQ2-F1
#
_cell.length_a   1.000
_cell.length_b   1.000
_cell.length_c   1.000
_cell.angle_alpha   90.00
_cell.angle_beta   90.00
_cell.angle_gamma   90.00
#
_symmetry.space_group_name_H-M   'P 1'
#
loop_
_entity.id
_entity.type
_entity.pdbx_description
1 polymer ?
#
loop_
_entity_poly.entity_id
_entity_poly.type
_entity_poly.pdbx_seq_one_letter_code
_entity_poly.pdbx_strand_id
1 'polypeptide(L)'
;MGGAGGTGAGEPEARRPVRIVVGRQLLTVNPVDGSEMEPCPPAELPGVPRKLTLRERAVYARHSAEADETGTSSSSASASSSASADAPAASSSVSSVSSASSSADEDSPAAPAASASFTSGPASPGTRAIPVLERDAERDRLAGELSRGRSVRVTGLPGSGRTTLLDAVAAQVADLAPDGVIRLSGYRRTATDLLQELFASVHEASRHRPGEQEMREALRAVGAVVVIDDLAVGGDALGQLLDATPECAYLLAATPDVPLPSGDVHVEEYRLTGLSRTACLELLEHTVRRPLTDEEADAAQDMWFASEESSGGLPLRFVQAGALLRYGGRAGELNGRRSSAMSARVAERLSSVARDTLRFALALGGELPHRTHLPALIGDPVADEAEGELARAGLITSAGGHYRLADGAAEALTEAGFADGKDARALMTAHHYAWWVDRPSAAPARVAVEADAVLAAVHGAQGGGHVSAAVLLARAAAPVFAASQR
;
A
#
# COMPACT_ATOMS: atom_id res chain seq x y z
N MET A 1 -42.04 47.13 -8.11
CA MET A 1 -41.44 46.32 -7.03
C MET A 1 -41.46 44.88 -7.49
N GLY A 2 -40.29 44.23 -7.56
CA GLY A 2 -40.15 42.86 -8.05
C GLY A 2 -38.72 42.64 -8.54
N GLY A 3 -37.81 42.48 -7.59
CA GLY A 3 -36.38 42.32 -7.85
C GLY A 3 -36.08 40.96 -8.49
N ALA A 4 -35.31 41.00 -9.58
CA ALA A 4 -34.64 39.82 -10.11
C ALA A 4 -33.48 39.48 -9.18
N GLY A 5 -33.66 38.45 -8.36
CA GLY A 5 -32.60 37.81 -7.61
C GLY A 5 -31.70 37.05 -8.57
N GLY A 6 -30.61 37.68 -8.99
CA GLY A 6 -29.52 37.00 -9.66
C GLY A 6 -28.96 35.93 -8.74
N THR A 7 -29.16 34.67 -9.09
CA THR A 7 -28.40 33.55 -8.54
C THR A 7 -26.95 33.77 -8.96
N GLY A 8 -26.15 34.30 -8.03
CA GLY A 8 -24.70 34.28 -8.17
C GLY A 8 -24.28 32.84 -8.33
N ALA A 9 -23.88 32.47 -9.55
CA ALA A 9 -23.01 31.32 -9.75
C ALA A 9 -21.78 31.61 -8.88
N GLY A 10 -21.61 30.83 -7.80
CA GLY A 10 -20.39 30.90 -7.02
C GLY A 10 -19.23 30.71 -7.98
N GLU A 11 -18.32 31.68 -8.01
CA GLU A 11 -17.01 31.47 -8.63
C GLU A 11 -16.45 30.14 -8.13
N PRO A 12 -15.89 29.28 -9.00
CA PRO A 12 -15.21 28.09 -8.53
C PRO A 12 -14.14 28.55 -7.53
N GLU A 13 -14.23 28.07 -6.29
CA GLU A 13 -13.29 28.42 -5.23
C GLU A 13 -11.87 28.18 -5.78
N ALA A 14 -11.11 29.26 -5.94
CA ALA A 14 -9.85 29.22 -6.66
C ALA A 14 -8.90 28.21 -6.00
N ARG A 15 -8.44 27.22 -6.78
CA ARG A 15 -7.49 26.20 -6.35
C ARG A 15 -6.24 26.87 -5.79
N ARG A 16 -5.96 26.66 -4.50
CA ARG A 16 -4.94 27.44 -3.78
C ARG A 16 -3.53 26.96 -4.15
N PRO A 17 -2.61 27.88 -4.47
CA PRO A 17 -1.22 27.51 -4.70
C PRO A 17 -0.59 26.98 -3.42
N VAL A 18 0.30 26.00 -3.57
CA VAL A 18 1.07 25.42 -2.45
C VAL A 18 2.50 25.93 -2.50
N ARG A 19 3.01 26.35 -1.35
CA ARG A 19 4.40 26.77 -1.16
C ARG A 19 5.16 25.74 -0.33
N ILE A 20 6.27 25.25 -0.87
CA ILE A 20 7.20 24.37 -0.16
C ILE A 20 8.62 24.91 -0.31
N VAL A 21 9.43 24.71 0.72
CA VAL A 21 10.86 24.99 0.66
C VAL A 21 11.58 23.74 0.19
N VAL A 22 12.41 23.86 -0.85
CA VAL A 22 13.25 22.79 -1.38
C VAL A 22 14.70 23.22 -1.26
N GLY A 23 15.40 22.69 -0.25
CA GLY A 23 16.72 23.16 0.15
C GLY A 23 16.70 24.66 0.51
N ARG A 24 17.20 25.51 -0.38
CA ARG A 24 17.23 26.98 -0.20
C ARG A 24 16.29 27.74 -1.14
N GLN A 25 15.46 27.03 -1.89
CA GLN A 25 14.51 27.59 -2.84
C GLN A 25 13.09 27.47 -2.30
N LEU A 26 12.25 28.45 -2.62
CA LEU A 26 10.83 28.44 -2.38
C LEU A 26 10.14 28.07 -3.71
N LEU A 27 9.47 26.92 -3.72
CA LEU A 27 8.68 26.45 -4.86
C LEU A 27 7.20 26.77 -4.61
N THR A 28 6.60 27.55 -5.50
CA THR A 28 5.16 27.81 -5.54
C THR A 28 4.54 26.98 -6.66
N VAL A 29 3.70 26.00 -6.31
CA VAL A 29 2.99 25.16 -7.27
C VAL A 29 1.58 25.71 -7.46
N ASN A 30 1.33 26.34 -8.62
CA ASN A 30 0.03 26.88 -8.98
C ASN A 30 -0.66 25.94 -10.02
N PRO A 31 -1.87 25.44 -9.71
CA PRO A 31 -2.60 24.51 -10.59
C PRO A 31 -3.12 25.14 -11.89
N VAL A 32 -3.12 26.48 -12.00
CA VAL A 32 -3.63 27.22 -13.16
C VAL A 32 -2.48 27.74 -14.02
N ASP A 33 -1.53 28.45 -13.41
CA ASP A 33 -0.52 29.25 -14.13
C ASP A 33 0.88 28.60 -14.21
N GLY A 34 1.07 27.44 -13.57
CA GLY A 34 2.35 26.72 -13.54
C GLY A 34 3.09 26.84 -12.21
N SER A 35 4.36 26.44 -12.17
CA SER A 35 5.17 26.46 -10.95
C SER A 35 6.31 27.48 -11.05
N GLU A 36 6.54 28.23 -9.98
CA GLU A 36 7.61 29.24 -9.87
C GLU A 36 8.60 28.83 -8.78
N MET A 37 9.91 29.05 -9.02
CA MET A 37 10.97 28.84 -8.03
C MET A 37 11.76 30.11 -7.79
N GLU A 38 11.85 30.51 -6.53
CA GLU A 38 12.58 31.70 -6.10
C GLU A 38 13.55 31.37 -4.95
N PRO A 39 14.59 32.18 -4.69
CA PRO A 39 15.38 32.05 -3.47
C PRO A 39 14.50 32.22 -2.22
N CYS A 40 14.57 31.27 -1.28
CA CYS A 40 13.79 31.35 -0.05
C CYS A 40 14.34 32.48 0.86
N PRO A 41 13.50 33.42 1.34
CA PRO A 41 13.92 34.47 2.26
C PRO A 41 14.53 33.87 3.54
N PRO A 42 15.59 34.47 4.13
CA PRO A 42 16.21 33.93 5.34
C PRO A 42 15.25 33.77 6.54
N ALA A 43 14.21 34.60 6.62
CA ALA A 43 13.19 34.54 7.67
C ALA A 43 12.16 33.42 7.47
N GLU A 44 12.05 32.87 6.25
CA GLU A 44 11.15 31.79 5.89
C GLU A 44 11.88 30.44 5.75
N LEU A 45 13.20 30.41 5.96
CA LEU A 45 13.96 29.17 5.95
C LEU A 45 13.53 28.29 7.14
N PRO A 46 13.14 27.03 6.88
CA PRO A 46 12.79 26.10 7.93
C PRO A 46 14.01 25.78 8.82
N GLY A 47 13.73 25.42 10.06
CA GLY A 47 14.76 24.92 10.98
C GLY A 47 15.30 23.56 10.54
N VAL A 48 16.38 23.12 11.19
CA VAL A 48 16.97 21.80 10.94
C VAL A 48 15.90 20.71 11.17
N PRO A 49 15.75 19.75 10.25
CA PRO A 49 14.82 18.63 10.42
C PRO A 49 15.04 17.92 11.75
N ARG A 50 13.96 17.71 12.49
CA ARG A 50 14.02 17.07 13.80
C ARG A 50 13.79 15.58 13.66
N LYS A 51 14.71 14.77 14.19
CA LYS A 51 14.53 13.32 14.27
C LYS A 51 13.42 12.98 15.27
N LEU A 52 12.46 12.17 14.84
CA LEU A 52 11.36 11.68 15.65
C LEU A 52 11.78 10.45 16.46
N THR A 53 11.35 10.39 17.72
CA THR A 53 11.44 9.17 18.53
C THR A 53 10.48 8.09 18.00
N LEU A 54 10.73 6.83 18.33
CA LEU A 54 9.84 5.71 17.97
C LEU A 54 8.38 5.97 18.37
N ARG A 55 8.17 6.55 19.56
CA ARG A 55 6.84 6.88 20.08
C ARG A 55 6.16 7.98 19.27
N GLU A 56 6.90 9.04 18.91
CA GLU A 56 6.36 10.12 18.08
C GLU A 56 6.01 9.63 16.68
N ARG A 57 6.86 8.77 16.07
CA ARG A 57 6.54 8.13 14.79
C ARG A 57 5.25 7.32 14.86
N ALA A 58 5.05 6.55 15.94
CA ALA A 58 3.81 5.79 16.14
C ALA A 58 2.57 6.66 16.34
N VAL A 59 2.72 7.86 16.88
CA VAL A 59 1.64 8.85 16.96
C VAL A 59 1.36 9.45 15.57
N TYR A 60 2.42 9.85 14.85
CA TYR A 60 2.31 10.45 13.52
C TYR A 60 1.69 9.48 12.49
N ALA A 61 2.09 8.20 12.54
CA ALA A 61 1.51 7.14 11.70
C ALA A 61 0.01 6.94 12.00
N ARG A 62 -0.38 6.93 13.28
CA ARG A 62 -1.80 6.82 13.66
C ARG A 62 -2.63 8.02 13.23
N HIS A 63 -2.14 9.24 13.38
CA HIS A 63 -2.85 10.42 12.88
C HIS A 63 -2.97 10.43 11.35
N SER A 64 -1.98 9.88 10.65
CA SER A 64 -2.05 9.69 9.20
C SER A 64 -3.13 8.65 8.83
N ALA A 65 -3.26 7.56 9.59
CA ALA A 65 -4.26 6.51 9.37
C ALA A 65 -5.69 6.87 9.83
N GLU A 66 -5.87 7.55 10.96
CA GLU A 66 -7.17 8.03 11.46
C GLU A 66 -7.77 9.11 10.53
N ALA A 67 -6.91 9.86 9.84
CA ALA A 67 -7.36 10.71 8.76
C ALA A 67 -8.06 9.87 7.68
N ASP A 68 -7.56 8.69 7.31
CA ASP A 68 -8.19 7.84 6.28
C ASP A 68 -9.59 7.33 6.68
N GLU A 69 -9.85 7.02 7.95
CA GLU A 69 -11.12 6.44 8.39
C GLU A 69 -12.25 7.45 8.66
N THR A 70 -11.91 8.67 9.08
CA THR A 70 -12.90 9.71 9.47
C THR A 70 -13.70 10.31 8.30
N GLY A 71 -13.36 9.96 7.05
CA GLY A 71 -14.16 10.28 5.87
C GLY A 71 -15.41 9.41 5.69
N THR A 72 -15.45 8.23 6.32
CA THR A 72 -16.50 7.21 6.13
C THR A 72 -17.78 7.53 6.89
N SER A 73 -17.69 8.32 7.98
CA SER A 73 -18.79 8.53 8.93
C SER A 73 -19.59 9.82 8.74
N SER A 74 -19.18 10.70 7.83
CA SER A 74 -19.84 12.02 7.64
C SER A 74 -20.83 12.09 6.47
N SER A 75 -20.95 11.05 5.64
CA SER A 75 -21.81 11.05 4.44
C SER A 75 -23.12 10.25 4.58
N SER A 76 -23.39 9.58 5.70
CA SER A 76 -24.62 8.79 5.92
C SER A 76 -25.71 9.50 6.73
N ALA A 77 -25.46 10.70 7.26
CA ALA A 77 -26.44 11.43 8.08
C ALA A 77 -27.01 12.66 7.36
N SER A 78 -27.78 12.45 6.28
CA SER A 78 -28.70 13.46 5.73
C SER A 78 -29.84 12.79 4.96
N ALA A 79 -30.68 12.07 5.69
CA ALA A 79 -32.03 11.72 5.23
C ALA A 79 -33.01 11.79 6.43
N SER A 80 -33.46 13.00 6.74
CA SER A 80 -34.73 13.26 7.43
C SER A 80 -35.82 13.43 6.35
N SER A 81 -37.10 13.06 6.48
CA SER A 81 -37.92 12.52 7.56
C SER A 81 -39.35 12.28 7.01
N SER A 82 -40.09 11.29 7.52
CA SER A 82 -41.53 11.37 7.89
C SER A 82 -42.03 9.98 8.32
N ALA A 83 -42.21 9.74 9.63
CA ALA A 83 -43.43 9.96 10.42
C ALA A 83 -44.40 8.76 10.40
N SER A 84 -44.47 8.04 11.52
CA SER A 84 -45.74 7.62 12.15
C SER A 84 -45.46 7.11 13.56
N ALA A 85 -46.29 7.58 14.49
CA ALA A 85 -46.27 7.29 15.91
C ALA A 85 -47.28 6.19 16.21
N ASP A 86 -46.94 5.25 17.11
CA ASP A 86 -47.85 4.80 18.16
C ASP A 86 -47.08 4.07 19.29
N ALA A 87 -47.55 4.25 20.52
CA ALA A 87 -46.94 3.86 21.80
C ALA A 87 -47.42 2.43 22.25
N PRO A 88 -47.22 1.93 23.51
CA PRO A 88 -46.46 2.45 24.65
C PRO A 88 -45.59 1.44 25.47
N ALA A 89 -44.69 2.03 26.25
CA ALA A 89 -44.19 1.71 27.60
C ALA A 89 -44.18 0.26 28.14
N ALA A 90 -42.97 -0.18 28.53
CA ALA A 90 -42.75 -0.97 29.75
C ALA A 90 -41.39 -0.63 30.39
N SER A 91 -41.45 -0.57 31.71
CA SER A 91 -40.52 -0.08 32.72
C SER A 91 -39.25 -0.91 32.96
N SER A 92 -38.36 -0.30 33.77
CA SER A 92 -37.33 -0.89 34.66
C SER A 92 -35.91 -0.88 34.07
N SER A 93 -34.83 -0.53 34.77
CA SER A 93 -34.64 -0.12 36.16
C SER A 93 -33.27 0.53 36.28
N VAL A 94 -33.21 1.55 37.12
CA VAL A 94 -32.02 2.24 37.61
C VAL A 94 -31.18 1.33 38.52
N SER A 95 -29.86 1.34 38.33
CA SER A 95 -28.89 0.96 39.37
C SER A 95 -27.68 1.87 39.28
N SER A 96 -27.75 2.89 40.12
CA SER A 96 -26.65 3.72 40.61
C SER A 96 -25.62 2.87 41.34
N VAL A 97 -24.33 3.06 41.04
CA VAL A 97 -23.26 2.79 41.99
C VAL A 97 -22.31 3.98 42.05
N SER A 98 -22.00 4.30 43.30
CA SER A 98 -21.44 5.53 43.83
C SER A 98 -19.99 5.80 43.44
N SER A 99 -19.69 7.09 43.40
CA SER A 99 -18.37 7.67 43.47
C SER A 99 -17.67 7.30 44.79
N ALA A 100 -16.39 6.95 44.71
CA ALA A 100 -15.47 7.04 45.83
C ALA A 100 -14.12 7.54 45.31
N SER A 101 -13.70 8.67 45.88
CA SER A 101 -12.44 9.36 45.70
C SER A 101 -11.45 8.95 46.79
N SER A 102 -10.25 8.51 46.41
CA SER A 102 -9.03 8.47 47.25
C SER A 102 -7.88 7.95 46.37
N SER A 103 -7.01 8.84 45.88
CA SER A 103 -5.74 9.26 46.49
C SER A 103 -4.57 8.37 46.06
N ALA A 104 -3.64 9.03 45.35
CA ALA A 104 -2.26 8.69 45.03
C ALA A 104 -1.64 7.49 45.75
N ASP A 105 -1.13 6.56 44.94
CA ASP A 105 0.16 5.90 45.17
C ASP A 105 0.88 5.80 43.82
N GLU A 106 2.04 6.45 43.76
CA GLU A 106 3.03 6.31 42.70
C GLU A 106 3.72 4.94 42.82
N ASP A 107 4.30 4.51 41.69
CA ASP A 107 5.19 3.34 41.55
C ASP A 107 4.49 2.01 41.22
N SER A 108 4.05 1.90 39.96
CA SER A 108 3.76 0.64 39.29
C SER A 108 4.55 0.58 37.97
N PRO A 109 5.32 -0.48 37.71
CA PRO A 109 6.22 -0.53 36.57
C PRO A 109 5.41 -0.52 35.27
N ALA A 110 5.78 0.41 34.39
CA ALA A 110 5.16 0.57 33.08
C ALA A 110 5.08 -0.78 32.34
N ALA A 111 3.86 -1.17 31.97
CA ALA A 111 3.61 -2.27 31.04
C ALA A 111 4.46 -2.06 29.77
N PRO A 112 4.98 -3.15 29.15
CA PRO A 112 5.83 -3.03 27.98
C PRO A 112 5.09 -2.23 26.90
N ALA A 113 5.75 -1.17 26.44
CA ALA A 113 5.24 -0.31 25.39
C ALA A 113 4.82 -1.17 24.19
N ALA A 114 3.55 -1.03 23.79
CA ALA A 114 3.05 -1.62 22.56
C ALA A 114 3.99 -1.25 21.41
N SER A 115 4.37 -2.29 20.69
CA SER A 115 5.31 -2.37 19.58
C SER A 115 5.34 -1.11 18.71
N ALA A 116 6.55 -0.66 18.41
CA ALA A 116 6.83 0.45 17.51
C ALA A 116 6.07 0.27 16.18
N SER A 117 5.58 1.40 15.67
CA SER A 117 4.84 1.58 14.42
C SER A 117 5.21 0.62 13.30
N PHE A 118 4.45 -0.45 13.19
CA PHE A 118 4.28 -1.18 11.95
C PHE A 118 3.30 -0.39 11.09
N THR A 119 3.77 0.33 10.08
CA THR A 119 2.95 0.45 8.87
C THR A 119 3.02 -0.91 8.19
N SER A 120 2.24 -1.88 8.71
CA SER A 120 1.83 -3.02 7.92
C SER A 120 1.15 -2.47 6.66
N GLY A 121 1.27 -3.18 5.53
CA GLY A 121 0.47 -2.87 4.34
C GLY A 121 -1.04 -2.77 4.68
N PRO A 122 -1.88 -2.26 3.77
CA PRO A 122 -3.30 -2.03 4.01
C PRO A 122 -3.94 -3.23 4.73
N ALA A 123 -4.25 -3.06 6.01
CA ALA A 123 -4.79 -4.13 6.83
C ALA A 123 -6.27 -4.26 6.54
N SER A 124 -6.63 -5.19 5.65
CA SER A 124 -8.03 -5.50 5.36
C SER A 124 -8.62 -6.36 6.50
N PRO A 125 -9.60 -5.86 7.29
CA PRO A 125 -10.16 -6.59 8.42
C PRO A 125 -10.79 -7.92 7.96
N GLY A 126 -10.52 -9.01 8.69
CA GLY A 126 -11.06 -10.36 8.39
C GLY A 126 -10.20 -11.24 7.48
N THR A 127 -9.04 -10.77 7.02
CA THR A 127 -8.07 -11.61 6.31
C THR A 127 -7.25 -12.43 7.30
N ARG A 128 -7.38 -13.76 7.28
CA ARG A 128 -6.48 -14.64 8.03
C ARG A 128 -5.11 -14.58 7.36
N ALA A 129 -4.08 -14.20 8.11
CA ALA A 129 -2.72 -14.14 7.58
C ALA A 129 -2.34 -15.48 6.93
N ILE A 130 -1.65 -15.40 5.80
CA ILE A 130 -1.07 -16.58 5.15
C ILE A 130 0.06 -17.08 6.08
N PRO A 131 0.06 -18.37 6.47
CA PRO A 131 1.08 -18.90 7.35
C PRO A 131 2.43 -18.88 6.64
N VAL A 132 3.47 -18.59 7.42
CA VAL A 132 4.85 -18.67 6.97
C VAL A 132 5.28 -20.15 7.09
N LEU A 133 5.11 -20.91 6.02
CA LEU A 133 5.40 -22.35 6.00
C LEU A 133 6.82 -22.64 5.52
N GLU A 134 7.53 -23.54 6.21
CA GLU A 134 8.88 -24.02 5.85
C GLU A 134 9.92 -22.90 5.61
N ARG A 135 9.80 -21.76 6.30
CA ARG A 135 10.77 -20.64 6.17
C ARG A 135 11.59 -20.34 7.42
N ASP A 136 11.58 -21.19 8.44
CA ASP A 136 12.25 -20.88 9.69
C ASP A 136 13.77 -20.79 9.54
N ALA A 137 14.38 -21.68 8.75
CA ALA A 137 15.82 -21.63 8.48
C ALA A 137 16.23 -20.37 7.70
N GLU A 138 15.41 -19.97 6.73
CA GLU A 138 15.59 -18.73 5.98
C GLU A 138 15.48 -17.51 6.91
N ARG A 139 14.45 -17.47 7.76
CA ARG A 139 14.25 -16.38 8.71
C ARG A 139 15.42 -16.22 9.66
N ASP A 140 15.88 -17.32 10.26
CA ASP A 140 17.01 -17.31 11.19
C ASP A 140 18.32 -16.88 10.52
N ARG A 141 18.54 -17.32 9.27
CA ARG A 141 19.72 -16.90 8.50
C ARG A 141 19.68 -15.40 8.19
N LEU A 142 18.55 -14.88 7.71
CA LEU A 142 18.39 -13.46 7.37
C LEU A 142 18.50 -12.57 8.61
N ALA A 143 17.85 -12.94 9.72
CA ALA A 143 17.97 -12.24 10.99
C ALA A 143 19.42 -12.27 11.52
N GLY A 144 20.11 -13.40 11.34
CA GLY A 144 21.52 -13.53 11.68
C GLY A 144 22.42 -12.54 10.95
N GLU A 145 22.25 -12.36 9.64
CA GLU A 145 23.03 -11.36 8.88
C GLU A 145 22.70 -9.93 9.30
N LEU A 146 21.41 -9.60 9.49
CA LEU A 146 20.98 -8.28 9.93
C LEU A 146 21.56 -7.93 11.32
N SER A 147 21.61 -8.89 12.25
CA SER A 147 22.20 -8.68 13.58
C SER A 147 23.71 -8.38 13.56
N ARG A 148 24.40 -8.70 12.46
CA ARG A 148 25.81 -8.35 12.23
C ARG A 148 25.98 -7.01 11.50
N GLY A 149 24.89 -6.27 11.29
CA GLY A 149 24.87 -5.01 10.52
C GLY A 149 25.04 -5.20 9.02
N ARG A 150 24.82 -6.41 8.50
CA ARG A 150 24.97 -6.70 7.07
C ARG A 150 23.65 -6.53 6.33
N SER A 151 23.76 -6.12 5.07
CA SER A 151 22.62 -6.00 4.17
C SER A 151 22.42 -7.28 3.37
N VAL A 152 21.18 -7.69 3.18
CA VAL A 152 20.81 -8.92 2.48
C VAL A 152 19.81 -8.62 1.37
N ARG A 153 20.03 -9.22 0.21
CA ARG A 153 19.13 -9.18 -0.93
C ARG A 153 18.50 -10.54 -1.17
N VAL A 154 17.19 -10.61 -0.97
CA VAL A 154 16.34 -11.76 -1.25
C VAL A 154 15.87 -11.70 -2.70
N THR A 155 16.38 -12.61 -3.54
CA THR A 155 15.96 -12.77 -4.94
C THR A 155 15.02 -13.96 -5.09
N GLY A 156 13.93 -13.81 -5.83
CA GLY A 156 12.96 -14.88 -6.02
C GLY A 156 11.97 -14.53 -7.12
N LEU A 157 11.34 -15.56 -7.71
CA LEU A 157 10.31 -15.36 -8.71
C LEU A 157 9.10 -14.64 -8.11
N PRO A 158 8.35 -13.87 -8.91
CA PRO A 158 7.07 -13.30 -8.46
C PRO A 158 6.14 -14.38 -7.89
N GLY A 159 5.48 -14.07 -6.77
CA GLY A 159 4.61 -15.03 -6.08
C GLY A 159 5.32 -16.10 -5.24
N SER A 160 6.65 -16.06 -5.09
CA SER A 160 7.45 -16.95 -4.21
C SER A 160 7.23 -16.73 -2.70
N GLY A 161 6.55 -15.65 -2.30
CA GLY A 161 6.32 -15.30 -0.88
C GLY A 161 7.37 -14.37 -0.27
N ARG A 162 8.12 -13.61 -1.08
CA ARG A 162 9.14 -12.65 -0.59
C ARG A 162 8.58 -11.69 0.45
N THR A 163 7.47 -11.02 0.15
CA THR A 163 6.81 -10.08 1.06
C THR A 163 6.50 -10.73 2.41
N THR A 164 5.93 -11.94 2.39
CA THR A 164 5.62 -12.72 3.60
C THR A 164 6.87 -13.10 4.40
N LEU A 165 7.97 -13.44 3.73
CA LEU A 165 9.26 -13.68 4.39
C LEU A 165 9.84 -12.40 5.00
N LEU A 166 9.80 -11.29 4.26
CA LEU A 166 10.25 -9.98 4.72
C LEU A 166 9.47 -9.52 5.96
N ASP A 167 8.14 -9.70 5.96
CA ASP A 167 7.28 -9.41 7.11
C ASP A 167 7.68 -10.23 8.34
N ALA A 168 7.93 -11.53 8.15
CA ALA A 168 8.31 -12.44 9.23
C ALA A 168 9.70 -12.11 9.81
N VAL A 169 10.67 -11.74 8.96
CA VAL A 169 12.00 -11.32 9.41
C VAL A 169 11.94 -9.95 10.08
N ALA A 170 11.20 -9.00 9.51
CA ALA A 170 10.98 -7.67 10.10
C ALA A 170 10.40 -7.78 11.51
N ALA A 171 9.41 -8.65 11.73
CA ALA A 171 8.85 -8.90 13.05
C ALA A 171 9.89 -9.52 14.01
N GLN A 172 10.77 -10.41 13.52
CA GLN A 172 11.82 -11.05 14.32
C GLN A 172 12.94 -10.09 14.74
N VAL A 173 13.22 -9.05 13.94
CA VAL A 173 14.29 -8.06 14.21
C VAL A 173 13.75 -6.69 14.66
N ALA A 174 12.50 -6.63 15.12
CA ALA A 174 11.80 -5.38 15.45
C ALA A 174 12.58 -4.47 16.42
N ASP A 175 13.26 -5.07 17.40
CA ASP A 175 13.99 -4.38 18.46
C ASP A 175 15.52 -4.37 18.23
N LEU A 176 15.99 -4.78 17.05
CA LEU A 176 17.42 -4.93 16.78
C LEU A 176 18.14 -3.58 16.68
N ALA A 177 17.52 -2.59 16.03
CA ALA A 177 18.11 -1.30 15.71
C ALA A 177 17.50 -0.16 16.56
N PRO A 178 18.26 0.89 16.88
CA PRO A 178 17.78 1.98 17.75
C PRO A 178 16.60 2.76 17.14
N ASP A 179 16.58 2.93 15.82
CA ASP A 179 15.47 3.54 15.09
C ASP A 179 14.46 2.48 14.60
N GLY A 180 14.52 1.26 15.11
CA GLY A 180 13.61 0.16 14.82
C GLY A 180 13.68 -0.32 13.37
N VAL A 181 12.57 -0.92 12.91
CA VAL A 181 12.39 -1.37 11.53
C VAL A 181 11.61 -0.32 10.74
N ILE A 182 12.11 0.04 9.56
CA ILE A 182 11.45 0.96 8.63
C ILE A 182 11.13 0.19 7.36
N ARG A 183 9.88 0.29 6.91
CA ARG A 183 9.41 -0.36 5.68
C ARG A 183 9.24 0.65 4.57
N LEU A 184 9.83 0.36 3.42
CA LEU A 184 9.73 1.17 2.21
C LEU A 184 9.27 0.27 1.05
N SER A 185 8.64 0.86 0.05
CA SER A 185 8.37 0.18 -1.20
C SER A 185 9.34 0.64 -2.29
N GLY A 186 10.03 -0.29 -2.91
CA GLY A 186 10.81 -0.06 -4.13
C GLY A 186 9.96 0.00 -5.39
N TYR A 187 8.65 -0.28 -5.29
CA TYR A 187 7.76 -0.35 -6.44
C TYR A 187 7.68 1.00 -7.15
N ARG A 188 8.21 1.07 -8.38
CA ARG A 188 8.32 2.30 -9.18
C ARG A 188 8.98 3.45 -8.41
N ARG A 189 9.99 3.15 -7.60
CA ARG A 189 10.77 4.16 -6.88
C ARG A 189 12.22 4.16 -7.34
N THR A 190 12.78 5.36 -7.42
CA THR A 190 14.21 5.59 -7.61
C THR A 190 14.95 5.58 -6.26
N ALA A 191 16.29 5.56 -6.28
CA ALA A 191 17.07 5.71 -5.05
C ALA A 191 16.78 7.03 -4.33
N THR A 192 16.54 8.11 -5.08
CA THR A 192 16.17 9.43 -4.52
C THR A 192 14.81 9.37 -3.83
N ASP A 193 13.83 8.68 -4.41
CA ASP A 193 12.50 8.53 -3.80
C ASP A 193 12.60 7.70 -2.51
N LEU A 194 13.37 6.63 -2.50
CA LEU A 194 13.61 5.79 -1.31
C LEU A 194 14.31 6.58 -0.19
N LEU A 195 15.30 7.42 -0.51
CA LEU A 195 15.95 8.29 0.48
C LEU A 195 14.98 9.33 1.04
N GLN A 196 14.13 9.92 0.18
CA GLN A 196 13.09 10.86 0.61
C GLN A 196 12.05 10.18 1.52
N GLU A 197 11.61 8.97 1.17
CA GLU A 197 10.66 8.19 1.97
C GLU A 197 11.25 7.76 3.31
N LEU A 198 12.51 7.32 3.32
CA LEU A 198 13.25 7.00 4.54
C LEU A 198 13.37 8.23 5.45
N PHE A 199 13.73 9.38 4.88
CA PHE A 199 13.81 10.63 5.62
C PHE A 199 12.46 11.03 6.20
N ALA A 200 11.39 11.03 5.39
CA ALA A 200 10.04 11.36 5.83
C ALA A 200 9.48 10.35 6.84
N SER A 201 10.05 9.15 6.93
CA SER A 201 9.71 8.16 7.95
C SER A 201 10.36 8.44 9.30
N VAL A 202 11.49 9.14 9.34
CA VAL A 202 12.30 9.34 10.55
C VAL A 202 12.33 10.79 11.03
N HIS A 203 12.14 11.74 10.14
CA HIS A 203 12.27 13.16 10.42
C HIS A 203 10.95 13.91 10.21
N GLU A 204 10.72 14.89 11.06
CA GLU A 204 9.67 15.89 10.88
C GLU A 204 10.26 17.11 10.16
N ALA A 205 9.72 17.43 8.98
CA ALA A 205 10.19 18.53 8.15
C ALA A 205 8.99 19.22 7.47
N SER A 206 8.11 19.83 8.25
CA SER A 206 6.86 20.43 7.75
C SER A 206 7.09 21.47 6.64
N ARG A 207 6.63 21.17 5.42
CA ARG A 207 6.76 22.00 4.19
C ARG A 207 8.20 22.25 3.77
N HIS A 208 9.09 21.36 4.18
CA HIS A 208 10.52 21.43 3.88
C HIS A 208 10.98 20.12 3.27
N ARG A 209 11.34 20.17 1.99
CA ARG A 209 12.07 19.10 1.33
C ARG A 209 13.55 19.42 1.44
N PRO A 210 14.33 18.65 2.21
CA PRO A 210 15.74 18.95 2.41
C PRO A 210 16.51 18.87 1.10
N GLY A 211 17.56 19.69 0.99
CA GLY A 211 18.52 19.56 -0.12
C GLY A 211 19.34 18.28 0.01
N GLU A 212 20.07 17.90 -1.05
CA GLU A 212 20.84 16.65 -1.08
C GLU A 212 21.86 16.52 0.07
N GLN A 213 22.59 17.60 0.38
CA GLN A 213 23.58 17.57 1.46
C GLN A 213 22.92 17.46 2.85
N GLU A 214 21.87 18.26 3.09
CA GLU A 214 21.10 18.22 4.34
C GLU A 214 20.45 16.85 4.56
N MET A 215 19.88 16.27 3.51
CA MET A 215 19.32 14.92 3.50
C MET A 215 20.37 13.88 3.91
N ARG A 216 21.55 13.94 3.30
CA ARG A 216 22.65 13.01 3.58
C ARG A 216 23.17 13.14 5.01
N GLU A 217 23.28 14.37 5.52
CA GLU A 217 23.69 14.62 6.90
C GLU A 217 22.66 14.08 7.91
N ALA A 218 21.37 14.29 7.66
CA ALA A 218 20.30 13.76 8.50
C ALA A 218 20.23 12.23 8.49
N LEU A 219 20.35 11.60 7.32
CA LEU A 219 20.25 10.16 7.15
C LEU A 219 21.46 9.38 7.69
N ARG A 220 22.65 9.98 7.75
CA ARG A 220 23.83 9.36 8.37
C ARG A 220 23.65 9.05 9.86
N ALA A 221 22.78 9.78 10.54
CA ALA A 221 22.48 9.55 11.96
C ALA A 221 21.33 8.56 12.19
N VAL A 222 20.83 7.92 11.13
CA VAL A 222 19.74 6.94 11.21
C VAL A 222 20.33 5.53 11.28
N GLY A 223 20.09 4.85 12.40
CA GLY A 223 20.44 3.45 12.61
C GLY A 223 19.19 2.59 12.68
N ALA A 224 18.78 2.04 11.54
CA ALA A 224 17.55 1.25 11.39
C ALA A 224 17.80 -0.06 10.64
N VAL A 225 16.90 -1.02 10.80
CA VAL A 225 16.73 -2.09 9.80
C VAL A 225 15.76 -1.57 8.74
N VAL A 226 16.23 -1.41 7.51
CA VAL A 226 15.41 -0.90 6.40
C VAL A 226 14.98 -2.06 5.52
N VAL A 227 13.68 -2.33 5.50
CA VAL A 227 13.06 -3.38 4.68
C VAL A 227 12.50 -2.74 3.43
N ILE A 228 13.04 -3.09 2.27
CA ILE A 228 12.57 -2.60 0.97
C ILE A 228 11.97 -3.77 0.20
N ASP A 229 10.66 -3.74 0.00
CA ASP A 229 9.98 -4.71 -0.85
C ASP A 229 9.88 -4.20 -2.30
N ASP A 230 9.85 -5.12 -3.27
CA ASP A 230 9.81 -4.81 -4.70
C ASP A 230 10.88 -3.80 -5.17
N LEU A 231 12.12 -3.95 -4.71
CA LEU A 231 13.25 -3.14 -5.13
C LEU A 231 13.40 -3.19 -6.66
N ALA A 232 13.25 -2.03 -7.31
CA ALA A 232 13.41 -1.87 -8.75
C ALA A 232 14.81 -1.35 -9.17
N VAL A 233 15.62 -0.87 -8.22
CA VAL A 233 16.93 -0.25 -8.47
C VAL A 233 18.08 -1.17 -8.07
N GLY A 234 19.15 -1.17 -8.88
CA GLY A 234 20.38 -1.92 -8.67
C GLY A 234 21.62 -1.09 -8.99
N GLY A 235 22.79 -1.73 -9.08
CA GLY A 235 24.05 -1.06 -9.47
C GLY A 235 24.39 0.15 -8.59
N ASP A 236 24.88 1.23 -9.23
CA ASP A 236 25.34 2.43 -8.54
C ASP A 236 24.22 3.13 -7.76
N ALA A 237 22.97 3.03 -8.23
CA ALA A 237 21.83 3.63 -7.55
C ALA A 237 21.57 2.97 -6.19
N LEU A 238 21.77 1.65 -6.09
CA LEU A 238 21.70 0.94 -4.82
C LEU A 238 22.91 1.28 -3.94
N GLY A 239 24.10 1.42 -4.51
CA GLY A 239 25.28 1.89 -3.77
C GLY A 239 25.05 3.26 -3.13
N GLN A 240 24.49 4.22 -3.89
CA GLN A 240 24.15 5.56 -3.38
C GLN A 240 23.18 5.53 -2.19
N LEU A 241 22.18 4.64 -2.21
CA LEU A 241 21.24 4.46 -1.11
C LEU A 241 21.98 3.97 0.15
N LEU A 242 22.83 2.96 0.01
CA LEU A 242 23.57 2.36 1.13
C LEU A 242 24.61 3.32 1.71
N ASP A 243 25.36 4.03 0.86
CA ASP A 243 26.37 5.02 1.25
C ASP A 243 25.78 6.24 2.00
N ALA A 244 24.52 6.58 1.72
CA ALA A 244 23.82 7.66 2.40
C ALA A 244 23.41 7.31 3.84
N THR A 245 23.36 6.01 4.18
CA THR A 245 22.85 5.47 5.45
C THR A 245 23.79 4.41 6.05
N PRO A 246 25.04 4.79 6.42
CA PRO A 246 26.05 3.82 6.85
C PRO A 246 25.68 3.03 8.12
N GLU A 247 24.78 3.56 8.96
CA GLU A 247 24.34 2.91 10.21
C GLU A 247 23.11 2.00 10.01
N CYS A 248 22.61 1.86 8.78
CA CYS A 248 21.44 1.02 8.47
C CYS A 248 21.84 -0.35 7.93
N ALA A 249 21.10 -1.38 8.33
CA ALA A 249 21.15 -2.71 7.71
C ALA A 249 19.92 -2.90 6.82
N TYR A 250 20.09 -3.41 5.60
CA TYR A 250 19.01 -3.52 4.63
C TYR A 250 18.55 -4.96 4.40
N LEU A 251 17.23 -5.15 4.32
CA LEU A 251 16.61 -6.36 3.80
C LEU A 251 15.85 -6.02 2.52
N LEU A 252 16.39 -6.45 1.38
CA LEU A 252 15.94 -6.03 0.05
C LEU A 252 15.25 -7.21 -0.65
N ALA A 253 13.99 -7.09 -1.05
CA ALA A 253 13.38 -8.04 -1.98
C ALA A 253 13.46 -7.51 -3.40
N ALA A 254 14.05 -8.29 -4.30
CA ALA A 254 14.19 -7.91 -5.71
C ALA A 254 13.82 -9.09 -6.61
N THR A 255 13.33 -8.78 -7.81
CA THR A 255 13.23 -9.78 -8.87
C THR A 255 14.61 -10.06 -9.48
N PRO A 256 14.80 -11.22 -10.14
CA PRO A 256 16.12 -11.60 -10.68
C PRO A 256 16.67 -10.67 -11.78
N ASP A 257 15.80 -9.92 -12.45
CA ASP A 257 16.14 -8.97 -13.52
C ASP A 257 16.74 -7.66 -13.01
N VAL A 258 16.57 -7.34 -11.73
CA VAL A 258 17.15 -6.14 -11.13
C VAL A 258 18.68 -6.29 -11.09
N PRO A 259 19.46 -5.34 -11.62
CA PRO A 259 20.92 -5.46 -11.64
C PRO A 259 21.53 -5.66 -10.24
N LEU A 260 22.61 -6.43 -10.15
CA LEU A 260 23.38 -6.57 -8.90
C LEU A 260 23.98 -5.22 -8.47
N PRO A 261 24.30 -5.03 -7.17
CA PRO A 261 25.07 -3.87 -6.73
C PRO A 261 26.42 -3.80 -7.46
N SER A 262 26.90 -2.59 -7.74
CA SER A 262 28.23 -2.36 -8.31
C SER A 262 29.29 -2.30 -7.20
N GLY A 263 30.53 -2.73 -7.51
CA GLY A 263 31.71 -2.49 -6.67
C GLY A 263 31.79 -3.24 -5.33
N ASP A 264 32.44 -2.62 -4.35
CA ASP A 264 32.79 -3.13 -3.00
C ASP A 264 31.59 -3.18 -2.01
N VAL A 265 30.37 -2.90 -2.48
CA VAL A 265 29.18 -2.87 -1.65
C VAL A 265 28.81 -4.29 -1.22
N HIS A 266 29.00 -4.60 0.06
CA HIS A 266 28.78 -5.93 0.60
C HIS A 266 27.29 -6.17 0.88
N VAL A 267 26.58 -6.77 -0.09
CA VAL A 267 25.21 -7.27 0.06
C VAL A 267 25.21 -8.78 -0.11
N GLU A 268 24.77 -9.49 0.92
CA GLU A 268 24.62 -10.95 0.88
C GLU A 268 23.43 -11.33 0.00
N GLU A 269 23.61 -12.29 -0.92
CA GLU A 269 22.52 -12.74 -1.79
C GLU A 269 21.84 -14.00 -1.23
N TYR A 270 20.51 -13.96 -1.14
CA TYR A 270 19.70 -15.09 -0.74
C TYR A 270 18.63 -15.39 -1.79
N ARG A 271 18.70 -16.56 -2.44
CA ARG A 271 17.69 -16.97 -3.42
C ARG A 271 16.54 -17.70 -2.73
N LEU A 272 15.35 -17.12 -2.78
CA LEU A 272 14.11 -17.72 -2.30
C LEU A 272 13.53 -18.66 -3.37
N THR A 273 13.48 -19.95 -3.04
CA THR A 273 12.87 -21.00 -3.85
C THR A 273 11.37 -21.15 -3.53
N GLY A 274 10.63 -21.94 -4.31
CA GLY A 274 9.26 -22.31 -3.96
C GLY A 274 9.18 -23.22 -2.72
N LEU A 275 7.97 -23.48 -2.25
CA LEU A 275 7.69 -24.35 -1.10
C LEU A 275 7.74 -25.83 -1.48
N SER A 276 7.97 -26.70 -0.50
CA SER A 276 7.81 -28.14 -0.72
C SER A 276 6.37 -28.48 -1.11
N ARG A 277 6.18 -29.66 -1.70
CA ARG A 277 4.86 -30.19 -2.01
C ARG A 277 3.96 -30.25 -0.77
N THR A 278 4.52 -30.65 0.38
CA THR A 278 3.77 -30.75 1.64
C THR A 278 3.28 -29.39 2.10
N ALA A 279 4.15 -28.38 2.14
CA ALA A 279 3.77 -27.02 2.50
C ALA A 279 2.80 -26.38 1.49
N CYS A 280 2.91 -26.70 0.21
CA CYS A 280 1.94 -26.24 -0.79
C CYS A 280 0.53 -26.79 -0.55
N LEU A 281 0.42 -28.08 -0.19
CA LEU A 281 -0.87 -28.70 0.15
C LEU A 281 -1.44 -28.13 1.45
N GLU A 282 -0.60 -27.90 2.47
CA GLU A 282 -1.02 -27.26 3.72
C GLU A 282 -1.50 -25.81 3.48
N LEU A 283 -0.78 -25.05 2.65
CA LEU A 283 -1.20 -23.71 2.22
C LEU A 283 -2.54 -23.75 1.48
N LEU A 284 -2.74 -24.75 0.62
CA LEU A 284 -3.99 -24.95 -0.10
C LEU A 284 -5.14 -25.26 0.88
N GLU A 285 -4.97 -26.15 1.84
CA GLU A 285 -5.97 -26.42 2.89
C GLU A 285 -6.30 -25.18 3.71
N HIS A 286 -5.29 -24.38 4.08
CA HIS A 286 -5.49 -23.13 4.82
C HIS A 286 -6.34 -22.12 4.05
N THR A 287 -6.14 -22.03 2.73
CA THR A 287 -6.85 -21.10 1.86
C THR A 287 -8.27 -21.57 1.54
N VAL A 288 -8.47 -22.89 1.34
CA VAL A 288 -9.78 -23.53 1.14
C VAL A 288 -10.61 -23.55 2.45
N ARG A 289 -9.97 -23.53 3.61
CA ARG A 289 -10.56 -23.57 4.97
C ARG A 289 -11.31 -24.86 5.29
N ARG A 290 -10.91 -25.96 4.67
CA ARG A 290 -11.35 -27.33 4.97
C ARG A 290 -10.29 -28.31 4.47
N PRO A 291 -10.31 -29.58 4.93
CA PRO A 291 -9.50 -30.62 4.33
C PRO A 291 -9.78 -30.74 2.82
N LEU A 292 -8.74 -31.08 2.06
CA LEU A 292 -8.87 -31.42 0.65
C LEU A 292 -9.50 -32.80 0.49
N THR A 293 -10.27 -32.96 -0.58
CA THR A 293 -10.64 -34.29 -1.05
C THR A 293 -9.46 -34.96 -1.76
N ASP A 294 -9.48 -36.28 -1.89
CA ASP A 294 -8.40 -37.02 -2.58
C ASP A 294 -8.19 -36.49 -4.02
N GLU A 295 -9.28 -36.21 -4.75
CA GLU A 295 -9.22 -35.65 -6.11
C GLU A 295 -8.58 -34.25 -6.15
N GLU A 296 -8.87 -33.39 -5.17
CA GLU A 296 -8.27 -32.06 -5.07
C GLU A 296 -6.79 -32.14 -4.67
N ALA A 297 -6.43 -33.05 -3.78
CA ALA A 297 -5.06 -33.28 -3.37
C ALA A 297 -4.22 -33.81 -4.55
N ASP A 298 -4.72 -34.79 -5.30
CA ASP A 298 -4.06 -35.33 -6.49
C ASP A 298 -3.87 -34.24 -7.56
N ALA A 299 -4.91 -33.45 -7.85
CA ALA A 299 -4.81 -32.34 -8.81
C ALA A 299 -3.81 -31.25 -8.36
N ALA A 300 -3.73 -30.96 -7.05
CA ALA A 300 -2.74 -30.03 -6.51
C ALA A 300 -1.31 -30.58 -6.59
N GLN A 301 -1.13 -31.89 -6.41
CA GLN A 301 0.17 -32.55 -6.61
C GLN A 301 0.60 -32.49 -8.08
N ASP A 302 -0.31 -32.78 -9.01
CA ASP A 302 -0.06 -32.67 -10.45
C ASP A 302 0.34 -31.24 -10.82
N MET A 303 -0.34 -30.23 -10.27
CA MET A 303 0.03 -28.82 -10.45
C MET A 303 1.45 -28.50 -9.93
N TRP A 304 1.85 -29.08 -8.79
CA TRP A 304 3.19 -28.92 -8.24
C TRP A 304 4.25 -29.52 -9.17
N PHE A 305 4.02 -30.75 -9.67
CA PHE A 305 4.94 -31.45 -10.59
C PHE A 305 5.00 -30.84 -11.99
N ALA A 306 3.89 -30.28 -12.49
CA ALA A 306 3.81 -29.67 -13.82
C ALA A 306 4.54 -28.32 -13.92
N SER A 307 4.98 -27.76 -12.79
CA SER A 307 5.75 -26.52 -12.77
C SER A 307 7.18 -26.78 -13.22
N GLU A 308 7.78 -25.83 -13.95
CA GLU A 308 9.19 -25.92 -14.35
C GLU A 308 10.09 -26.16 -13.13
N GLU A 309 11.21 -26.87 -13.30
CA GLU A 309 12.09 -27.30 -12.20
C GLU A 309 12.57 -26.14 -11.29
N SER A 310 12.59 -24.90 -11.80
CA SER A 310 12.97 -23.69 -11.04
C SER A 310 11.79 -22.90 -10.44
N SER A 311 10.54 -23.30 -10.74
CA SER A 311 9.29 -22.61 -10.39
C SER A 311 8.27 -23.51 -9.65
N GLY A 312 8.67 -24.72 -9.28
CA GLY A 312 7.86 -25.63 -8.47
C GLY A 312 7.49 -25.00 -7.12
N GLY A 313 6.22 -25.09 -6.75
CA GLY A 313 5.77 -24.68 -5.40
C GLY A 313 5.65 -23.18 -5.14
N LEU A 314 5.38 -22.34 -6.15
CA LEU A 314 5.10 -20.91 -5.92
C LEU A 314 3.84 -20.72 -5.05
N PRO A 315 3.95 -20.18 -3.83
CA PRO A 315 2.83 -20.01 -2.90
C PRO A 315 1.59 -19.34 -3.51
N LEU A 316 1.79 -18.28 -4.29
CA LEU A 316 0.69 -17.54 -4.90
C LEU A 316 -0.23 -18.42 -5.76
N ARG A 317 0.34 -19.40 -6.48
CA ARG A 317 -0.45 -20.32 -7.33
C ARG A 317 -1.35 -21.22 -6.49
N PHE A 318 -0.87 -21.66 -5.32
CA PHE A 318 -1.66 -22.46 -4.39
C PHE A 318 -2.71 -21.62 -3.64
N VAL A 319 -2.41 -20.36 -3.36
CA VAL A 319 -3.42 -19.40 -2.85
C VAL A 319 -4.56 -19.21 -3.86
N GLN A 320 -4.23 -19.01 -5.13
CA GLN A 320 -5.22 -18.87 -6.20
C GLN A 320 -5.99 -20.17 -6.45
N ALA A 321 -5.33 -21.33 -6.44
CA ALA A 321 -5.99 -22.64 -6.51
C ALA A 321 -6.99 -22.83 -5.37
N GLY A 322 -6.62 -22.46 -4.15
CA GLY A 322 -7.49 -22.55 -2.99
C GLY A 322 -8.68 -21.60 -3.07
N ALA A 323 -8.45 -20.39 -3.59
CA ALA A 323 -9.53 -19.47 -3.91
C ALA A 323 -10.49 -20.05 -4.96
N LEU A 324 -9.97 -20.66 -6.03
CA LEU A 324 -10.81 -21.29 -7.06
C LEU A 324 -11.73 -22.36 -6.47
N LEU A 325 -11.19 -23.29 -5.66
CA LEU A 325 -11.97 -24.33 -5.00
C LEU A 325 -12.98 -23.73 -4.00
N ARG A 326 -12.57 -22.71 -3.24
CA ARG A 326 -13.43 -22.03 -2.27
C ARG A 326 -14.62 -21.34 -2.93
N TYR A 327 -14.43 -20.80 -4.14
CA TYR A 327 -15.50 -20.15 -4.91
C TYR A 327 -16.18 -21.10 -5.91
N GLY A 328 -16.12 -22.41 -5.67
CA GLY A 328 -16.94 -23.41 -6.38
C GLY A 328 -16.33 -23.96 -7.68
N GLY A 329 -15.04 -23.76 -7.90
CA GLY A 329 -14.28 -24.47 -8.92
C GLY A 329 -14.06 -25.94 -8.56
N ARG A 330 -13.76 -26.76 -9.56
CA ARG A 330 -13.53 -28.21 -9.43
C ARG A 330 -12.03 -28.55 -9.43
N ALA A 331 -11.67 -29.71 -8.87
CA ALA A 331 -10.29 -30.22 -8.87
C ALA A 331 -9.67 -30.26 -10.28
N GLY A 332 -10.43 -30.72 -11.28
CA GLY A 332 -9.97 -30.73 -12.68
C GLY A 332 -9.66 -29.34 -13.28
N GLU A 333 -10.15 -28.25 -12.68
CA GLU A 333 -9.84 -26.87 -13.10
C GLU A 333 -8.51 -26.35 -12.54
N LEU A 334 -7.90 -27.05 -11.56
CA LEU A 334 -6.53 -26.77 -11.10
C LEU A 334 -5.51 -27.11 -12.18
N ASN A 335 -5.85 -28.07 -13.04
CA ASN A 335 -5.02 -28.49 -14.16
C ASN A 335 -5.06 -27.42 -15.28
N GLY A 336 -3.90 -26.81 -15.53
CA GLY A 336 -3.74 -25.80 -16.58
C GLY A 336 -2.25 -25.58 -16.87
N ARG A 337 -1.85 -25.73 -18.14
CA ARG A 337 -0.43 -25.63 -18.56
C ARG A 337 0.17 -24.22 -18.41
N ARG A 338 -0.60 -23.20 -17.97
CA ARG A 338 -0.14 -21.82 -17.75
C ARG A 338 -0.63 -21.29 -16.41
N SER A 339 0.27 -20.65 -15.66
CA SER A 339 -0.06 -19.95 -14.41
C SER A 339 -1.04 -18.79 -14.63
N SER A 340 -0.96 -18.10 -15.78
CA SER A 340 -1.85 -16.99 -16.14
C SER A 340 -3.33 -17.42 -16.19
N ALA A 341 -3.63 -18.62 -16.71
CA ALA A 341 -5.01 -19.11 -16.76
C ALA A 341 -5.69 -19.22 -15.39
N MET A 342 -4.92 -19.37 -14.29
CA MET A 342 -5.49 -19.50 -12.95
C MET A 342 -6.14 -18.20 -12.47
N SER A 343 -5.46 -17.06 -12.65
CA SER A 343 -5.99 -15.75 -12.25
C SER A 343 -7.34 -15.45 -12.89
N ALA A 344 -7.48 -15.75 -14.20
CA ALA A 344 -8.73 -15.56 -14.93
C ALA A 344 -9.86 -16.48 -14.41
N ARG A 345 -9.57 -17.78 -14.22
CA ARG A 345 -10.54 -18.75 -13.68
C ARG A 345 -11.04 -18.35 -12.29
N VAL A 346 -10.13 -17.90 -11.42
CA VAL A 346 -10.50 -17.40 -10.08
C VAL A 346 -11.38 -16.17 -10.23
N ALA A 347 -10.98 -15.19 -11.05
CA ALA A 347 -11.74 -13.95 -11.25
C ALA A 347 -13.18 -14.20 -11.74
N GLU A 348 -13.40 -15.18 -12.62
CA GLU A 348 -14.74 -15.56 -13.11
C GLU A 348 -15.67 -16.05 -12.00
N ARG A 349 -15.13 -16.55 -10.87
CA ARG A 349 -15.91 -17.04 -9.72
C ARG A 349 -16.17 -15.99 -8.65
N LEU A 350 -15.54 -14.82 -8.75
CA LEU A 350 -15.71 -13.76 -7.77
C LEU A 350 -17.02 -12.99 -7.96
N SER A 351 -17.38 -12.23 -6.92
CA SER A 351 -18.51 -11.31 -6.95
C SER A 351 -18.46 -10.36 -8.17
N SER A 352 -19.62 -9.84 -8.59
CA SER A 352 -19.67 -8.83 -9.67
C SER A 352 -18.84 -7.60 -9.33
N VAL A 353 -18.90 -7.16 -8.07
CA VAL A 353 -18.15 -6.02 -7.54
C VAL A 353 -16.64 -6.25 -7.63
N ALA A 354 -16.14 -7.42 -7.20
CA ALA A 354 -14.72 -7.77 -7.33
C ALA A 354 -14.28 -7.85 -8.79
N ARG A 355 -15.11 -8.41 -9.68
CA ARG A 355 -14.83 -8.42 -11.11
C ARG A 355 -14.77 -7.02 -11.71
N ASP A 356 -15.68 -6.12 -11.33
CA ASP A 356 -15.64 -4.73 -11.80
C ASP A 356 -14.44 -3.97 -11.26
N THR A 357 -14.07 -4.23 -10.00
CA THR A 357 -12.82 -3.72 -9.40
C THR A 357 -11.59 -4.14 -10.21
N LEU A 358 -11.50 -5.41 -10.63
CA LEU A 358 -10.41 -5.88 -11.51
C LEU A 358 -10.38 -5.14 -12.86
N ARG A 359 -11.55 -4.80 -13.43
CA ARG A 359 -11.63 -4.03 -14.67
C ARG A 359 -11.12 -2.60 -14.50
N PHE A 360 -11.35 -1.97 -13.35
CA PHE A 360 -10.72 -0.69 -13.02
C PHE A 360 -9.21 -0.86 -12.88
N ALA A 361 -8.75 -1.89 -12.17
CA ALA A 361 -7.31 -2.11 -12.02
C ALA A 361 -6.60 -2.29 -13.37
N LEU A 362 -7.19 -3.04 -14.30
CA LEU A 362 -6.67 -3.17 -15.67
C LEU A 362 -6.64 -1.83 -16.43
N ALA A 363 -7.67 -1.00 -16.28
CA ALA A 363 -7.72 0.33 -16.88
C ALA A 363 -6.62 1.26 -16.34
N LEU A 364 -6.10 0.98 -15.15
CA LEU A 364 -5.05 1.70 -14.46
C LEU A 364 -3.70 0.96 -14.51
N GLY A 365 -3.49 0.12 -15.52
CA GLY A 365 -2.21 -0.57 -15.71
C GLY A 365 -1.83 -1.53 -14.57
N GLY A 366 -2.81 -1.99 -13.81
CA GLY A 366 -2.65 -2.89 -12.67
C GLY A 366 -2.77 -2.23 -11.31
N GLU A 367 -2.82 -0.90 -11.20
CA GLU A 367 -3.02 -0.23 -9.91
C GLU A 367 -4.45 -0.34 -9.41
N LEU A 368 -4.64 -0.61 -8.12
CA LEU A 368 -5.94 -0.64 -7.48
C LEU A 368 -6.22 0.71 -6.80
N PRO A 369 -7.34 1.40 -7.11
CA PRO A 369 -7.84 2.48 -6.25
C PRO A 369 -8.09 1.95 -4.83
N HIS A 370 -7.74 2.71 -3.80
CA HIS A 370 -8.02 2.28 -2.43
C HIS A 370 -9.52 2.06 -2.20
N ARG A 371 -9.86 1.12 -1.31
CA ARG A 371 -11.24 0.68 -1.02
C ARG A 371 -12.25 1.82 -0.81
N THR A 372 -11.83 2.96 -0.26
CA THR A 372 -12.68 4.14 -0.03
C THR A 372 -13.18 4.80 -1.31
N HIS A 373 -12.52 4.56 -2.45
CA HIS A 373 -12.93 5.09 -3.76
C HIS A 373 -13.81 4.12 -4.55
N LEU A 374 -13.79 2.83 -4.21
CA LEU A 374 -14.50 1.81 -4.96
C LEU A 374 -16.02 2.04 -5.01
N PRO A 375 -16.71 2.46 -3.91
CA PRO A 375 -18.15 2.72 -3.98
C PRO A 375 -18.56 3.79 -4.98
N ALA A 376 -17.78 4.86 -5.09
CA ALA A 376 -18.06 5.94 -6.04
C ALA A 376 -17.76 5.54 -7.49
N LEU A 377 -16.68 4.78 -7.71
CA LEU A 377 -16.27 4.33 -9.05
C LEU A 377 -17.18 3.21 -9.60
N ILE A 378 -17.57 2.28 -8.75
CA ILE A 378 -18.39 1.11 -9.13
C ILE A 378 -19.89 1.45 -9.10
N GLY A 379 -20.30 2.37 -8.22
CA GLY A 379 -21.72 2.68 -8.00
C GLY A 379 -22.41 1.67 -7.08
N ASP A 380 -21.65 0.98 -6.23
CA ASP A 380 -22.14 -0.01 -5.26
C ASP A 380 -21.66 0.36 -3.84
N PRO A 381 -22.56 0.56 -2.85
CA PRO A 381 -22.18 0.99 -1.51
C PRO A 381 -21.30 0.00 -0.74
N VAL A 382 -21.28 -1.29 -1.10
CA VAL A 382 -20.45 -2.32 -0.45
C VAL A 382 -19.17 -2.65 -1.24
N ALA A 383 -18.81 -1.79 -2.19
CA ALA A 383 -17.67 -2.02 -3.06
C ALA A 383 -16.31 -2.02 -2.35
N ASP A 384 -16.23 -1.49 -1.13
CA ASP A 384 -15.04 -1.52 -0.31
C ASP A 384 -14.66 -2.95 0.15
N GLU A 385 -15.62 -3.88 0.22
CA GLU A 385 -15.37 -5.30 0.56
C GLU A 385 -14.61 -6.07 -0.54
N ALA A 386 -14.63 -5.57 -1.79
CA ALA A 386 -14.00 -6.21 -2.93
C ALA A 386 -12.48 -6.35 -2.76
N GLU A 387 -11.82 -5.36 -2.14
CA GLU A 387 -10.38 -5.40 -1.85
C GLU A 387 -10.02 -6.66 -1.04
N GLY A 388 -10.77 -6.93 0.04
CA GLY A 388 -10.57 -8.11 0.87
C GLY A 388 -10.87 -9.42 0.15
N GLU A 389 -11.86 -9.44 -0.76
CA GLU A 389 -12.14 -10.61 -1.61
C GLU A 389 -10.99 -10.92 -2.57
N LEU A 390 -10.47 -9.89 -3.26
CA LEU A 390 -9.38 -9.98 -4.21
C LEU A 390 -8.05 -10.37 -3.55
N ALA A 391 -7.74 -9.81 -2.37
CA ALA A 391 -6.55 -10.15 -1.61
C ALA A 391 -6.57 -11.62 -1.17
N ARG A 392 -7.73 -12.09 -0.65
CA ARG A 392 -7.92 -13.51 -0.30
C ARG A 392 -7.87 -14.43 -1.51
N ALA A 393 -8.18 -13.93 -2.70
CA ALA A 393 -8.11 -14.65 -3.95
C ALA A 393 -6.70 -14.72 -4.55
N GLY A 394 -5.73 -13.98 -4.00
CA GLY A 394 -4.38 -13.86 -4.55
C GLY A 394 -4.35 -13.17 -5.91
N LEU A 395 -5.32 -12.29 -6.20
CA LEU A 395 -5.37 -11.51 -7.45
C LEU A 395 -4.76 -10.12 -7.32
N ILE A 396 -4.60 -9.63 -6.09
CA ILE A 396 -3.91 -8.39 -5.76
C ILE A 396 -2.81 -8.66 -4.72
N THR A 397 -1.78 -7.82 -4.75
CA THR A 397 -0.64 -7.84 -3.82
C THR A 397 -0.35 -6.42 -3.33
N SER A 398 0.17 -6.31 -2.10
CA SER A 398 0.55 -5.01 -1.53
C SER A 398 1.73 -4.41 -2.29
N ALA A 399 1.73 -3.10 -2.42
CA ALA A 399 2.79 -2.28 -3.00
C ALA A 399 2.99 -1.06 -2.08
N GLY A 400 3.75 -1.22 -1.00
CA GLY A 400 3.76 -0.20 0.06
C GLY A 400 2.38 -0.06 0.70
N GLY A 401 1.82 1.16 0.65
CA GLY A 401 0.52 1.49 1.26
C GLY A 401 -0.73 1.19 0.42
N HIS A 402 -0.59 0.69 -0.80
CA HIS A 402 -1.72 0.39 -1.70
C HIS A 402 -1.65 -1.04 -2.25
N TYR A 403 -2.64 -1.41 -3.05
CA TYR A 403 -2.71 -2.70 -3.74
C TYR A 403 -2.53 -2.55 -5.25
N ARG A 404 -1.92 -3.56 -5.87
CA ARG A 404 -1.84 -3.72 -7.32
C ARG A 404 -2.19 -5.14 -7.72
N LEU A 405 -2.47 -5.37 -8.99
CA LEU A 405 -2.66 -6.72 -9.53
C LEU A 405 -1.42 -7.58 -9.27
N ALA A 406 -1.66 -8.83 -8.88
CA ALA A 406 -0.60 -9.81 -8.73
C ALA A 406 0.10 -10.07 -10.08
N ASP A 407 1.36 -10.49 -10.02
CA ASP A 407 2.16 -10.75 -11.22
C ASP A 407 1.47 -11.79 -12.13
N GLY A 408 1.50 -11.53 -13.44
CA GLY A 408 0.79 -12.33 -14.46
C GLY A 408 -0.74 -12.22 -14.46
N ALA A 409 -1.38 -11.59 -13.45
CA ALA A 409 -2.83 -11.45 -13.41
C ALA A 409 -3.36 -10.48 -14.49
N ALA A 410 -2.64 -9.38 -14.76
CA ALA A 410 -3.06 -8.41 -15.76
C ALA A 410 -3.15 -9.02 -17.17
N GLU A 411 -2.12 -9.78 -17.58
CA GLU A 411 -2.10 -10.50 -18.85
C GLU A 411 -3.25 -11.51 -18.94
N ALA A 412 -3.39 -12.35 -17.92
CA ALA A 412 -4.45 -13.35 -17.82
C ALA A 412 -5.86 -12.79 -17.96
N LEU A 413 -6.15 -11.71 -17.23
CA LEU A 413 -7.46 -11.08 -17.22
C LEU A 413 -7.73 -10.38 -18.56
N THR A 414 -6.71 -9.81 -19.19
CA THR A 414 -6.82 -9.22 -20.53
C THR A 414 -7.15 -10.28 -21.57
N GLU A 415 -6.45 -11.43 -21.56
CA GLU A 415 -6.75 -12.57 -22.43
C GLU A 415 -8.19 -13.10 -22.22
N ALA A 416 -8.70 -13.02 -20.99
CA ALA A 416 -10.07 -13.40 -20.63
C ALA A 416 -11.13 -12.32 -20.92
N GLY A 417 -10.76 -11.19 -21.53
CA GLY A 417 -11.71 -10.14 -21.94
C GLY A 417 -12.10 -9.14 -20.84
N PHE A 418 -11.43 -9.14 -19.68
CA PHE A 418 -11.72 -8.16 -18.63
C PHE A 418 -11.29 -6.72 -19.00
N ALA A 419 -10.48 -6.54 -20.04
CA ALA A 419 -10.06 -5.22 -20.51
C ALA A 419 -11.17 -4.45 -21.28
N ASP A 420 -12.33 -5.06 -21.51
CA ASP A 420 -13.45 -4.44 -22.20
C ASP A 420 -13.89 -3.15 -21.51
N GLY A 421 -13.86 -2.03 -22.24
CA GLY A 421 -14.22 -0.71 -21.72
C GLY A 421 -13.15 -0.07 -20.83
N LYS A 422 -11.88 -0.49 -20.94
CA LYS A 422 -10.76 0.10 -20.17
C LYS A 422 -10.67 1.63 -20.29
N ASP A 423 -10.85 2.19 -21.49
CA ASP A 423 -10.64 3.63 -21.73
C ASP A 423 -11.71 4.46 -21.01
N ALA A 424 -12.97 4.00 -21.05
CA ALA A 424 -14.08 4.63 -20.33
C ALA A 424 -13.89 4.58 -18.81
N ARG A 425 -13.34 3.46 -18.28
CA ARG A 425 -13.03 3.35 -16.85
C ARG A 425 -11.87 4.26 -16.45
N ALA A 426 -10.82 4.34 -17.26
CA ALA A 426 -9.70 5.25 -17.01
C ALA A 426 -10.16 6.72 -17.00
N LEU A 427 -11.03 7.10 -17.94
CA LEU A 427 -11.66 8.43 -17.97
C LEU A 427 -12.47 8.69 -16.68
N MET A 428 -13.31 7.74 -16.27
CA MET A 428 -14.13 7.89 -15.07
C MET A 428 -13.29 8.03 -13.82
N THR A 429 -12.24 7.21 -13.67
CA THR A 429 -11.28 7.31 -12.57
C THR A 429 -10.56 8.65 -12.57
N ALA A 430 -10.14 9.15 -13.74
CA ALA A 430 -9.48 10.44 -13.85
C ALA A 430 -10.39 11.60 -13.40
N HIS A 431 -11.67 11.58 -13.79
CA HIS A 431 -12.65 12.56 -13.32
C HIS A 431 -12.91 12.46 -11.81
N HIS A 432 -13.06 11.25 -11.29
CA HIS A 432 -13.26 11.00 -9.88
C HIS A 432 -12.11 11.56 -9.03
N TYR A 433 -10.85 11.21 -9.37
CA TYR A 433 -9.71 11.74 -8.64
C TYR A 433 -9.57 13.25 -8.80
N ALA A 434 -9.82 13.81 -9.98
CA ALA A 434 -9.71 15.25 -10.20
C ALA A 434 -10.71 16.04 -9.33
N TRP A 435 -11.90 15.47 -9.10
CA TRP A 435 -12.87 16.00 -8.15
C TRP A 435 -12.45 15.78 -6.69
N TRP A 436 -11.96 14.59 -6.35
CA TRP A 436 -11.63 14.22 -4.98
C TRP A 436 -10.45 15.04 -4.41
N VAL A 437 -9.37 15.20 -5.18
CA VAL A 437 -8.17 15.95 -4.74
C VAL A 437 -8.47 17.44 -4.51
N ASP A 438 -9.53 17.96 -5.13
CA ASP A 438 -9.99 19.35 -4.96
C ASP A 438 -10.81 19.55 -3.66
N ARG A 439 -11.16 18.47 -2.96
CA ARG A 439 -11.96 18.55 -1.72
C ARG A 439 -11.09 18.91 -0.53
N PRO A 440 -11.56 19.77 0.40
CA PRO A 440 -10.84 20.07 1.65
C PRO A 440 -10.54 18.85 2.52
N SER A 441 -11.31 17.76 2.36
CA SER A 441 -11.12 16.49 3.06
C SER A 441 -9.93 15.67 2.54
N ALA A 442 -9.42 15.97 1.34
CA ALA A 442 -8.29 15.27 0.74
C ALA A 442 -6.97 15.85 1.28
N ALA A 443 -6.64 15.52 2.52
CA ALA A 443 -5.37 15.93 3.12
C ALA A 443 -4.17 15.40 2.30
N PRO A 444 -3.05 16.14 2.17
CA PRO A 444 -1.91 15.73 1.33
C PRO A 444 -1.36 14.32 1.63
N ALA A 445 -1.38 13.91 2.90
CA ALA A 445 -0.96 12.57 3.28
C ALA A 445 -1.85 11.47 2.66
N ARG A 446 -3.17 11.67 2.56
CA ARG A 446 -4.09 10.71 1.93
C ARG A 446 -3.90 10.66 0.43
N VAL A 447 -3.74 11.82 -0.20
CA VAL A 447 -3.47 11.90 -1.64
C VAL A 447 -2.15 11.22 -1.99
N ALA A 448 -1.14 11.30 -1.12
CA ALA A 448 0.12 10.59 -1.31
C ALA A 448 -0.02 9.06 -1.25
N VAL A 449 -0.96 8.52 -0.46
CA VAL A 449 -1.26 7.07 -0.48
C VAL A 449 -1.83 6.65 -1.84
N GLU A 450 -2.63 7.51 -2.48
CA GLU A 450 -3.21 7.29 -3.81
C GLU A 450 -2.27 7.64 -4.97
N ALA A 451 -1.01 8.00 -4.72
CA ALA A 451 -0.15 8.60 -5.75
C ALA A 451 -0.02 7.72 -7.01
N ASP A 452 0.22 6.41 -6.83
CA ASP A 452 0.38 5.48 -7.96
C ASP A 452 -0.94 5.28 -8.72
N ALA A 453 -2.08 5.21 -8.04
CA ALA A 453 -3.41 5.11 -8.67
C ALA A 453 -3.79 6.38 -9.45
N VAL A 454 -3.46 7.57 -8.90
CA VAL A 454 -3.66 8.87 -9.56
C VAL A 454 -2.78 8.99 -10.81
N LEU A 455 -1.49 8.66 -10.71
CA LEU A 455 -0.58 8.67 -11.86
C LEU A 455 -1.02 7.65 -12.93
N ALA A 456 -1.48 6.48 -12.51
CA ALA A 456 -2.04 5.48 -13.41
C ALA A 456 -3.32 5.97 -14.09
N ALA A 457 -4.19 6.72 -13.41
CA ALA A 457 -5.38 7.31 -13.99
C ALA A 457 -5.04 8.40 -15.03
N VAL A 458 -4.00 9.21 -14.78
CA VAL A 458 -3.47 10.17 -15.77
C VAL A 458 -2.99 9.43 -17.01
N HIS A 459 -2.14 8.41 -16.85
CA HIS A 459 -1.60 7.63 -17.98
C HIS A 459 -2.69 6.85 -18.72
N GLY A 460 -3.64 6.25 -18.00
CA GLY A 460 -4.77 5.52 -18.58
C GLY A 460 -5.67 6.44 -19.40
N ALA A 461 -6.05 7.61 -18.87
CA ALA A 461 -6.84 8.59 -19.59
C ALA A 461 -6.10 9.14 -20.82
N GLN A 462 -4.79 9.40 -20.72
CA GLN A 462 -3.97 9.80 -21.86
C GLN A 462 -3.92 8.69 -22.92
N GLY A 463 -3.64 7.44 -22.52
CA GLY A 463 -3.56 6.28 -23.41
C GLY A 463 -4.88 5.96 -24.11
N GLY A 464 -6.01 6.23 -23.46
CA GLY A 464 -7.36 6.13 -24.03
C GLY A 464 -7.80 7.33 -24.88
N GLY A 465 -6.92 8.32 -25.12
CA GLY A 465 -7.21 9.51 -25.95
C GLY A 465 -7.94 10.64 -25.22
N HIS A 466 -8.13 10.56 -23.90
CA HIS A 466 -8.81 11.56 -23.07
C HIS A 466 -7.84 12.56 -22.44
N VAL A 467 -7.01 13.20 -23.28
CA VAL A 467 -5.93 14.11 -22.84
C VAL A 467 -6.43 15.24 -21.95
N SER A 468 -7.62 15.79 -22.20
CA SER A 468 -8.19 16.87 -21.38
C SER A 468 -8.45 16.42 -19.93
N ALA A 469 -8.95 15.20 -19.72
CA ALA A 469 -9.17 14.66 -18.39
C ALA A 469 -7.83 14.39 -17.67
N ALA A 470 -6.84 13.86 -18.39
CA ALA A 470 -5.49 13.65 -17.87
C ALA A 470 -4.84 14.96 -17.39
N VAL A 471 -4.93 16.03 -18.19
CA VAL A 471 -4.40 17.37 -17.83
C VAL A 471 -5.15 17.96 -16.65
N LEU A 472 -6.48 17.83 -16.60
CA LEU A 472 -7.29 18.32 -15.48
C LEU A 472 -6.89 17.64 -14.16
N LEU A 473 -6.72 16.31 -14.17
CA LEU A 473 -6.27 15.55 -13.00
C LEU A 473 -4.85 15.96 -12.60
N ALA A 474 -3.90 16.00 -13.54
CA ALA A 474 -2.52 16.35 -13.25
C ALA A 474 -2.40 17.75 -12.62
N ARG A 475 -3.14 18.73 -13.14
CA ARG A 475 -3.20 20.08 -12.58
C ARG A 475 -3.83 20.13 -11.19
N ALA A 476 -4.87 19.33 -10.95
CA ALA A 476 -5.53 19.27 -9.65
C ALA A 476 -4.65 18.59 -8.58
N ALA A 477 -3.93 17.53 -8.95
CA ALA A 477 -3.12 16.74 -8.02
C ALA A 477 -1.75 17.38 -7.69
N ALA A 478 -1.14 18.13 -8.61
CA ALA A 478 0.22 18.64 -8.46
C ALA A 478 0.47 19.47 -7.17
N PRO A 479 -0.40 20.43 -6.78
CA PRO A 479 -0.19 21.18 -5.54
C PRO A 479 -0.27 20.29 -4.29
N VAL A 480 -1.17 19.29 -4.32
CA VAL A 480 -1.39 18.40 -3.17
C VAL A 480 -0.23 17.41 -3.02
N PHE A 481 0.32 16.89 -4.12
CA PHE A 481 1.56 16.12 -4.09
C PHE A 481 2.76 16.95 -3.64
N ALA A 482 2.86 18.21 -4.07
CA ALA A 482 3.90 19.09 -3.56
C ALA A 482 3.78 19.28 -2.03
N ALA A 483 2.55 19.43 -1.52
CA ALA A 483 2.29 19.56 -0.09
C ALA A 483 2.60 18.28 0.70
N SER A 484 2.46 17.09 0.10
CA SER A 484 2.71 15.81 0.78
C SER A 484 4.19 15.57 1.06
N GLN A 485 5.08 16.19 0.25
CA GLN A 485 6.54 16.07 0.36
C GLN A 485 7.05 14.61 0.25
N ARG A 486 6.25 13.74 -0.37
CA ARG A 486 6.56 12.33 -0.63
C ARG A 486 6.65 12.06 -2.12
#